data_AF-A0A6I0E226-F1
#
_entry.id   AF-A0A6I0E226-F1
#
_cell.length_a   1.000
_cell.length_b   1.000
_cell.length_c   1.000
_cell.angle_alpha   90.00
_cell.angle_beta   90.00
_cell.angle_gamma   90.00
#
_symmetry.space_group_name_H-M   'P 1'
#
loop_
_entity.id
_entity.type
_entity.pdbx_description
1 polymer ?
#
loop_
_entity_poly.entity_id
_entity_poly.type
_entity_poly.pdbx_seq_one_letter_code
_entity_poly.pdbx_strand_id
1 'polypeptide(L)'
;MNSNSNITINLTTIKILIIIYLILLSLIFIVSSDMLVPVVFASSGFGIVLWIIIFADIVNNKIYNKVFWIMSMFILSTLAIVVYPFIRERLISMGEKYPSRS
;
A
#
# COMPACT_ATOMS: atom_id res chain seq x y z
N MET A 1 15.01 17.17 18.69
CA MET A 1 15.71 16.10 17.95
C MET A 1 15.03 15.99 16.59
N ASN A 2 15.60 16.67 15.58
CA ASN A 2 14.99 16.81 14.26
C ASN A 2 15.35 15.59 13.41
N SER A 3 14.60 14.48 13.53
CA SER A 3 14.74 13.38 12.58
C SER A 3 13.96 13.73 11.31
N ASN A 4 14.60 14.48 10.42
CA ASN A 4 14.25 14.49 9.00
C ASN A 4 14.53 13.10 8.41
N SER A 5 13.81 12.08 8.88
CA SER A 5 13.78 10.78 8.23
C SER A 5 12.97 10.98 6.95
N ASN A 6 13.65 11.44 5.90
CA ASN A 6 13.19 11.33 4.53
C ASN A 6 13.12 9.83 4.21
N ILE A 7 12.06 9.17 4.69
CA ILE A 7 11.72 7.82 4.30
C ILE A 7 11.18 7.94 2.87
N THR A 8 12.08 8.11 1.90
CA THR A 8 11.77 8.03 0.48
C THR A 8 11.62 6.54 0.15
N ILE A 9 10.43 6.00 0.43
CA ILE A 9 10.13 4.61 0.11
C ILE A 9 10.17 4.47 -1.42
N ASN A 10 11.12 3.66 -1.90
CA ASN A 10 11.28 3.45 -3.33
C ASN A 10 10.07 2.66 -3.87
N LEU A 11 9.54 3.09 -5.02
CA LEU A 11 8.42 2.44 -5.69
C LEU A 11 8.70 0.97 -5.98
N THR A 12 9.95 0.65 -6.34
CA THR A 12 10.39 -0.73 -6.58
C THR A 12 10.23 -1.59 -5.33
N THR A 13 10.57 -1.05 -4.15
CA THR A 13 10.40 -1.74 -2.86
C THR A 13 8.93 -2.02 -2.57
N ILE A 14 8.04 -1.04 -2.79
CA ILE A 14 6.60 -1.22 -2.58
C ILE A 14 6.05 -2.33 -3.50
N LYS A 15 6.45 -2.34 -4.78
CA LYS A 15 6.03 -3.36 -5.74
C LYS A 15 6.50 -4.76 -5.32
N ILE A 16 7.74 -4.90 -4.85
CA ILE A 16 8.27 -6.18 -4.33
C ILE A 16 7.45 -6.65 -3.11
N LEU A 17 7.17 -5.76 -2.15
CA LEU A 17 6.38 -6.11 -0.98
C LEU A 17 4.97 -6.59 -1.36
N ILE A 18 4.33 -5.98 -2.36
CA ILE A 18 3.02 -6.41 -2.86
C ILE A 18 3.09 -7.80 -3.48
N ILE A 19 4.13 -8.11 -4.25
CA ILE A 19 4.32 -9.45 -4.82
C ILE A 19 4.43 -10.49 -3.69
N ILE A 20 5.20 -10.20 -2.64
CA ILE A 20 5.31 -11.08 -1.46
C ILE A 20 3.95 -11.28 -0.79
N TYR A 21 3.16 -10.21 -0.65
CA TYR A 21 1.81 -10.30 -0.09
C TYR A 21 0.87 -11.17 -0.93
N LEU A 22 0.93 -11.05 -2.26
CA LEU A 22 0.12 -11.88 -3.16
C LEU A 22 0.49 -13.37 -3.07
N ILE A 23 1.77 -13.69 -2.89
CA ILE A 23 2.24 -15.07 -2.65
C ILE A 23 1.73 -15.58 -1.29
N LEU A 24 1.78 -14.74 -0.24
CA LEU A 24 1.21 -15.08 1.07
C LEU A 24 -0.30 -15.35 1.00
N LEU A 25 -1.02 -14.58 0.17
CA LEU A 25 -2.44 -14.76 -0.07
C LEU A 25 -2.75 -16.07 -0.82
N SER A 26 -1.95 -16.43 -1.82
CA SER A 26 -2.15 -17.67 -2.57
C SER A 26 -1.85 -18.91 -1.72
N LEU A 27 -0.90 -18.82 -0.77
CA LEU A 27 -0.59 -19.91 0.16
C LEU A 27 -1.81 -20.37 0.99
N ILE A 28 -2.76 -19.47 1.30
CA ILE A 28 -3.99 -19.80 2.04
C ILE A 28 -4.79 -20.92 1.33
N PHE A 29 -4.76 -20.96 -0.01
CA PHE A 29 -5.50 -21.96 -0.80
C PHE A 29 -4.77 -23.30 -0.92
N ILE A 30 -3.48 -23.34 -0.59
CA ILE A 30 -2.60 -24.51 -0.81
C ILE A 30 -2.32 -25.23 0.51
N VAL A 31 -2.31 -24.50 1.64
CA VAL A 31 -1.89 -25.03 2.94
C VAL A 31 -2.92 -25.99 3.54
N SER A 32 -2.43 -26.93 4.35
CA SER A 32 -3.27 -27.84 5.13
C SER A 32 -4.06 -27.09 6.21
N SER A 33 -5.10 -27.73 6.74
CA SER A 33 -5.96 -27.17 7.81
C SER A 33 -5.17 -26.68 9.02
N ASP A 34 -4.13 -27.41 9.41
CA ASP A 34 -3.32 -27.10 10.60
C ASP A 34 -2.47 -25.84 10.40
N MET A 35 -2.08 -25.56 9.15
CA MET A 35 -1.28 -24.40 8.77
C MET A 35 -2.13 -23.19 8.36
N LEU A 36 -3.45 -23.36 8.22
CA LEU A 36 -4.35 -22.30 7.77
C LEU A 36 -4.37 -21.12 8.73
N VAL A 37 -4.53 -21.36 10.04
CA VAL A 37 -4.59 -20.28 11.04
C VAL A 37 -3.28 -19.48 11.10
N PRO A 38 -2.08 -20.11 11.23
CA PRO A 38 -0.82 -19.38 11.17
C PRO A 38 -0.63 -18.56 9.88
N VAL A 39 -0.99 -19.12 8.73
CA VAL A 39 -0.81 -18.46 7.42
C VAL A 39 -1.76 -17.27 7.24
N VAL A 40 -3.01 -17.40 7.68
CA VAL A 40 -3.98 -16.28 7.70
C VAL A 40 -3.50 -15.18 8.66
N PHE A 41 -2.96 -15.55 9.82
CA PHE A 41 -2.43 -14.56 10.77
C PHE A 41 -1.21 -13.83 10.21
N ALA A 42 -0.26 -14.55 9.61
CA ALA A 42 0.93 -13.97 8.99
C ALA A 42 0.58 -13.06 7.80
N SER A 43 -0.32 -13.52 6.91
CA SER A 43 -0.75 -12.74 5.75
C SER A 43 -1.52 -11.47 6.15
N SER A 44 -2.42 -11.55 7.13
CA SER A 44 -3.15 -10.38 7.64
C SER A 44 -2.22 -9.37 8.32
N GLY A 45 -1.29 -9.84 9.15
CA GLY A 45 -0.28 -8.98 9.77
C GLY A 45 0.60 -8.27 8.74
N PHE A 46 1.05 -9.01 7.72
CA PHE A 46 1.82 -8.42 6.61
C PHE A 46 0.98 -7.41 5.81
N GLY A 47 -0.30 -7.72 5.56
CA GLY A 47 -1.25 -6.83 4.90
C GLY A 47 -1.43 -5.50 5.65
N ILE A 48 -1.50 -5.53 6.99
CA ILE A 48 -1.59 -4.32 7.82
C ILE A 48 -0.33 -3.46 7.69
N VAL A 49 0.86 -4.09 7.71
CA VAL A 49 2.13 -3.35 7.53
C VAL A 49 2.18 -2.68 6.16
N LEU A 50 1.80 -3.40 5.10
CA LEU A 50 1.69 -2.84 3.75
C LEU A 50 0.70 -1.69 3.66
N TRP A 51 -0.44 -1.84 4.32
CA TRP A 51 -1.47 -0.81 4.38
C TRP A 51 -0.92 0.47 5.01
N ILE A 52 -0.20 0.38 6.14
CA ILE A 52 0.42 1.53 6.82
C ILE A 52 1.48 2.18 5.92
N ILE A 53 2.32 1.38 5.25
CA ILE A 53 3.36 1.88 4.34
C ILE A 53 2.75 2.70 3.21
N ILE A 54 1.71 2.17 2.55
CA ILE A 54 1.06 2.84 1.42
C ILE A 54 0.28 4.07 1.91
N PHE A 55 -0.38 3.97 3.05
CA PHE A 55 -1.04 5.11 3.66
C PHE A 55 -0.06 6.24 3.96
N ALA A 56 1.10 5.93 4.55
CA ALA A 56 2.15 6.92 4.81
C ALA A 56 2.69 7.53 3.50
N ASP A 57 2.87 6.75 2.43
CA ASP A 57 3.27 7.27 1.12
C ASP A 57 2.20 8.21 0.54
N ILE A 58 0.91 7.86 0.62
CA ILE A 58 -0.20 8.73 0.20
C ILE A 58 -0.21 10.05 0.98
N VAL A 59 -0.05 9.99 2.30
CA VAL A 59 -0.09 11.17 3.18
C VAL A 59 1.09 12.09 2.90
N ASN A 60 2.29 11.54 2.69
CA ASN A 60 3.51 12.32 2.50
C ASN A 60 3.66 12.87 1.07
N ASN A 61 3.10 12.23 0.05
CA ASN A 61 3.20 12.71 -1.33
C ASN A 61 2.04 13.62 -1.73
N LYS A 62 2.29 14.54 -2.67
CA LYS A 62 1.25 15.36 -3.31
C LYS A 62 0.59 14.57 -4.43
N ILE A 63 -0.34 13.69 -4.07
CA ILE A 63 -1.12 12.92 -5.06
C ILE A 63 -2.43 13.62 -5.39
N TYR A 64 -2.85 13.49 -6.65
CA TYR A 64 -4.17 13.94 -7.09
C TYR A 64 -5.30 13.19 -6.36
N ASN A 65 -6.28 13.95 -5.83
CA ASN A 65 -7.44 13.44 -5.11
C ASN A 65 -7.08 12.55 -3.90
N LYS A 66 -6.22 13.05 -3.00
CA LYS A 66 -5.73 12.33 -1.81
C LYS A 66 -6.84 11.71 -0.95
N VAL A 67 -7.94 12.43 -0.73
CA VAL A 67 -9.08 11.96 0.09
C VAL A 67 -9.71 10.69 -0.53
N PHE A 68 -9.88 10.66 -1.85
CA PHE A 68 -10.39 9.48 -2.55
C PHE A 68 -9.48 8.27 -2.34
N TRP A 69 -8.15 8.45 -2.43
CA TRP A 69 -7.19 7.37 -2.22
C TRP A 69 -7.17 6.86 -0.79
N ILE A 70 -7.31 7.76 0.19
CA ILE A 70 -7.42 7.36 1.59
C ILE A 70 -8.72 6.58 1.81
N MET A 71 -9.85 7.05 1.29
CA MET A 71 -11.14 6.36 1.41
C MET A 71 -11.13 4.99 0.71
N SER A 72 -10.49 4.88 -0.45
CA SER A 72 -10.38 3.61 -1.18
C SER A 72 -9.55 2.58 -0.42
N MET A 73 -8.57 3.00 0.39
CA MET A 73 -7.83 2.10 1.27
C MET A 73 -8.68 1.47 2.38
N PHE A 74 -9.83 2.06 2.76
CA PHE A 74 -10.74 1.46 3.76
C PHE A 74 -11.84 0.63 3.12
N ILE A 75 -12.40 1.08 1.99
CA ILE A 75 -13.51 0.40 1.31
C ILE A 75 -12.99 -0.79 0.48
N LEU A 76 -11.87 -0.60 -0.22
CA LEU A 76 -11.25 -1.59 -1.10
C LEU A 76 -9.78 -1.79 -0.70
N SER A 77 -9.54 -2.09 0.57
CA SER A 77 -8.22 -2.22 1.18
C SER A 77 -7.23 -3.06 0.36
N THR A 78 -7.62 -4.27 -0.05
CA THR A 78 -6.74 -5.14 -0.86
C THR A 78 -6.45 -4.56 -2.24
N LEU A 79 -7.46 -4.02 -2.93
CA LEU A 79 -7.29 -3.47 -4.28
C LEU A 79 -6.51 -2.16 -4.27
N ALA A 80 -6.73 -1.30 -3.30
CA ALA A 80 -6.00 -0.05 -3.14
C ALA A 80 -4.51 -0.31 -2.92
N ILE A 81 -4.16 -1.31 -2.09
CA ILE A 81 -2.78 -1.75 -1.87
C ILE A 81 -2.11 -2.16 -3.18
N VAL A 82 -2.80 -2.94 -4.01
CA VAL A 82 -2.23 -3.45 -5.28
C VAL A 82 -2.16 -2.36 -6.34
N VAL A 83 -3.23 -1.58 -6.53
CA VAL A 83 -3.38 -0.66 -7.66
C VAL A 83 -2.58 0.62 -7.47
N TYR A 84 -2.57 1.20 -6.26
CA TYR A 84 -1.94 2.49 -5.98
C TYR A 84 -0.49 2.62 -6.52
N PRO A 85 0.44 1.68 -6.27
CA PRO A 85 1.82 1.82 -6.75
C PRO A 85 1.98 1.77 -8.26
N PHE A 86 1.03 1.22 -9.03
CA PHE A 86 1.11 1.27 -10.49
C PHE A 86 0.73 2.63 -11.06
N ILE A 87 -0.17 3.34 -10.40
CA ILE A 87 -0.68 4.65 -10.83
C ILE A 87 -0.05 5.82 -10.07
N ARG A 88 0.77 5.54 -9.05
CA ARG A 88 1.40 6.53 -8.16
C ARG A 88 2.09 7.64 -8.93
N GLU A 89 2.93 7.31 -9.91
CA GLU A 89 3.66 8.31 -10.71
C GLU A 89 2.70 9.23 -11.49
N ARG A 90 1.61 8.65 -12.01
CA ARG A 90 0.55 9.39 -12.69
C ARG A 90 -0.22 10.29 -11.72
N LEU A 91 -0.46 9.83 -10.50
CA LEU A 91 -1.15 10.59 -9.46
C LEU A 91 -0.31 11.75 -8.93
N ILE A 92 1.00 11.54 -8.77
CA ILE A 92 1.95 12.58 -8.36
C ILE A 92 2.07 13.63 -9.45
N SER A 93 2.30 13.22 -10.71
CA SER A 93 2.37 14.17 -11.84
C SER A 93 1.07 14.96 -12.03
N MET A 94 -0.10 14.34 -11.80
CA MET A 94 -1.38 15.07 -11.81
C MET A 94 -1.53 16.01 -10.61
N GLY A 95 -1.03 15.66 -9.42
CA GLY A 95 -1.03 16.52 -8.24
C GLY A 95 -0.12 17.73 -8.38
N GLU A 96 0.99 17.59 -9.09
CA GLU A 96 1.89 18.70 -9.45
C GLU A 96 1.29 19.60 -10.54
N LYS A 97 0.62 19.01 -11.54
CA LYS A 97 0.02 19.75 -12.66
C LYS A 97 -1.29 20.45 -12.29
N TYR A 98 -2.08 19.85 -11.41
CA TYR A 98 -3.34 20.39 -10.91
C TYR A 98 -3.29 20.42 -9.37
N PRO A 99 -2.51 21.35 -8.79
CA PRO A 99 -2.52 21.53 -7.35
C PRO A 99 -3.95 21.93 -6.98
N SER A 100 -4.69 21.01 -6.35
CA SER A 100 -5.99 21.33 -5.80
C SER A 100 -5.78 22.52 -4.87
N ARG A 101 -6.43 23.65 -5.16
CA ARG A 101 -6.56 24.75 -4.20
C ARG A 101 -7.34 24.20 -3.01
N SER A 102 -6.63 23.64 -2.04
CA SER A 102 -7.14 23.37 -0.70
C SER A 102 -7.15 24.67 0.08
#